data_AF-A0A8J2KJN0-F1
#
_entry.id   AF-A0A8J2KJN0-F1
#
_cell.length_a   1.000
_cell.length_b   1.000
_cell.length_c   1.000
_cell.angle_alpha   90.00
_cell.angle_beta   90.00
_cell.angle_gamma   90.00
#
_symmetry.space_group_name_H-M   'P 1'
#
loop_
_entity.id
_entity.type
_entity.pdbx_description
1 polymer ?
#
loop_
_entity_poly.entity_id
_entity_poly.type
_entity_poly.pdbx_seq_one_letter_code
_entity_poly.pdbx_strand_id
1 'polypeptide(L)'
;MCTLITEYLKDHQDEQVLRDVRKVVRDPEYYPQDATSLCGAENLANAIGSNHFVINISSAIKAFVEELSKSFDGKTPSFQGEKVENLALQNVQARSRMVYAYLFAQLVPWKQQRNGFLLVVGTANVDEAIRGYFTKYDCSAADLNPIGGISKTDLKNFILYAGRKFKLEAVREIVEAPPTAELQPL
;
A
#
# COMPACT_ATOMS: atom_id res chain seq x y z
N MET A 1 14.67 4.33 3.43
CA MET A 1 15.48 4.05 2.23
C MET A 1 16.07 5.33 1.66
N CYS A 2 15.25 6.24 1.11
CA CYS A 2 15.72 7.46 0.43
C CYS A 2 16.75 8.26 1.23
N THR A 3 16.51 8.50 2.53
CA THR A 3 17.45 9.17 3.45
C THR A 3 18.84 8.55 3.44
N LEU A 4 18.93 7.22 3.54
CA LEU A 4 20.21 6.48 3.54
C LEU A 4 20.96 6.61 2.20
N ILE A 5 20.23 6.67 1.08
CA ILE A 5 20.83 6.87 -0.25
C ILE A 5 21.40 8.29 -0.35
N THR A 6 20.63 9.29 0.10
CA THR A 6 21.04 10.70 0.10
C THR A 6 22.21 10.96 1.06
N GLU A 7 22.21 10.35 2.25
CA GLU A 7 23.30 10.40 3.24
C GLU A 7 24.56 9.73 2.67
N TYR A 8 24.45 8.46 2.23
CA TYR A 8 25.57 7.71 1.68
C TYR A 8 26.24 8.40 0.47
N LEU A 9 25.45 8.99 -0.45
CA LEU A 9 25.98 9.75 -1.58
C LEU A 9 26.65 11.07 -1.17
N LYS A 10 26.15 11.75 -0.13
CA LYS A 10 26.80 12.97 0.42
C LYS A 10 28.14 12.63 1.08
N ASP A 11 28.22 11.50 1.79
CA ASP A 11 29.38 11.10 2.57
C ASP A 11 30.47 10.37 1.73
N HIS A 12 30.08 9.59 0.72
CA HIS A 12 30.97 8.68 -0.01
C HIS A 12 31.14 8.99 -1.50
N GLN A 13 30.27 9.83 -2.10
CA GLN A 13 30.27 10.16 -3.53
C GLN A 13 30.29 8.92 -4.46
N ASP A 14 29.56 7.87 -4.09
CA ASP A 14 29.55 6.58 -4.78
C ASP A 14 28.90 6.66 -6.17
N GLU A 15 29.75 6.68 -7.20
CA GLU A 15 29.38 6.65 -8.61
C GLU A 15 28.50 5.45 -9.01
N GLN A 16 28.62 4.29 -8.36
CA GLN A 16 27.74 3.16 -8.68
C GLN A 16 26.33 3.42 -8.18
N VAL A 17 26.18 3.83 -6.92
CA VAL A 17 24.86 4.16 -6.35
C VAL A 17 24.24 5.35 -7.08
N LEU A 18 25.01 6.38 -7.44
CA LEU A 18 24.52 7.53 -8.20
C LEU A 18 24.03 7.12 -9.60
N ARG A 19 24.81 6.29 -10.32
CA ARG A 19 24.39 5.76 -11.64
C ARG A 19 23.13 4.90 -11.55
N ASP A 20 22.96 4.10 -10.50
CA ASP A 20 21.78 3.25 -10.35
C ASP A 20 20.53 4.04 -9.93
N VAL A 21 20.67 5.07 -9.08
CA VAL A 21 19.59 6.05 -8.82
C VAL A 21 19.16 6.72 -10.13
N ARG A 22 20.10 7.23 -10.92
CA ARG A 22 19.86 7.89 -12.23
C ARG A 22 19.16 6.96 -13.23
N LYS A 23 19.50 5.67 -13.27
CA LYS A 23 18.76 4.66 -14.07
C LYS A 23 17.32 4.47 -13.61
N VAL A 24 17.07 4.44 -12.29
CA VAL A 24 15.74 4.25 -11.71
C VAL A 24 14.83 5.46 -11.96
N VAL A 25 15.32 6.69 -11.76
CA VAL A 25 14.55 7.91 -12.04
C VAL A 25 14.50 8.29 -13.52
N ARG A 26 15.41 7.73 -14.32
CA ARG A 26 15.59 7.96 -15.78
C ARG A 26 15.97 9.40 -16.16
N ASP A 27 16.80 10.00 -15.32
CA ASP A 27 17.35 11.32 -15.48
C ASP A 27 18.87 11.20 -15.23
N PRO A 28 19.74 11.51 -16.21
CA PRO A 28 21.18 11.38 -16.09
C PRO A 28 21.84 12.52 -15.30
N GLU A 29 21.15 13.65 -15.10
CA GLU A 29 21.65 14.81 -14.37
C GLU A 29 21.24 14.74 -12.89
N TYR A 30 20.08 14.13 -12.59
CA TYR A 30 19.49 13.99 -11.25
C TYR A 30 20.50 13.69 -10.13
N TYR A 31 20.33 14.41 -9.02
CA TYR A 31 21.04 14.19 -7.77
C TYR A 31 20.07 14.39 -6.60
N PRO A 32 19.93 13.43 -5.65
CA PRO A 32 18.94 13.53 -4.58
C PRO A 32 19.34 14.58 -3.52
N GLN A 33 18.39 15.45 -3.15
CA GLN A 33 18.64 16.59 -2.25
C GLN A 33 17.96 16.44 -0.86
N ASP A 34 16.64 16.27 -0.83
CA ASP A 34 15.77 16.21 0.37
C ASP A 34 14.67 15.12 0.27
N ALA A 35 13.82 14.95 1.29
CA ALA A 35 12.85 13.86 1.44
C ALA A 35 11.48 14.22 2.13
N THR A 36 11.08 15.50 2.23
CA THR A 36 9.97 15.95 3.14
C THR A 36 9.07 17.06 2.55
N SER A 37 7.83 17.36 2.99
CA SER A 37 6.88 16.78 3.99
C SER A 37 5.39 17.08 3.59
N LEU A 38 4.25 16.87 4.31
CA LEU A 38 3.87 16.59 5.74
C LEU A 38 2.38 16.08 5.86
N CYS A 39 2.00 15.39 6.96
CA CYS A 39 0.67 15.46 7.67
C CYS A 39 -0.60 14.58 7.33
N GLY A 40 -0.57 13.23 7.18
CA GLY A 40 -1.83 12.41 7.13
C GLY A 40 -1.76 11.03 6.42
N ALA A 41 -2.63 10.71 5.43
CA ALA A 41 -2.54 9.48 4.58
C ALA A 41 -2.11 9.78 3.13
N GLU A 42 -2.96 10.48 2.37
CA GLU A 42 -2.53 11.35 1.25
C GLU A 42 -1.36 12.23 1.68
N ASN A 43 -1.44 12.72 2.91
CA ASN A 43 -0.45 13.60 3.47
C ASN A 43 0.72 12.87 4.17
N LEU A 44 0.68 11.56 4.46
CA LEU A 44 1.91 10.78 4.71
C LEU A 44 2.62 10.51 3.38
N ALA A 45 1.86 10.31 2.30
CA ALA A 45 2.43 10.26 0.97
C ALA A 45 3.11 11.60 0.59
N ASN A 46 2.50 12.75 0.92
CA ASN A 46 3.17 14.06 0.87
C ASN A 46 4.36 14.14 1.86
N ALA A 47 4.21 13.61 3.09
CA ALA A 47 5.27 13.59 4.11
C ALA A 47 6.59 12.92 3.67
N ILE A 48 6.51 12.03 2.67
CA ILE A 48 7.64 11.29 2.10
C ILE A 48 7.87 11.57 0.59
N GLY A 49 7.19 12.57 0.01
CA GLY A 49 7.34 12.97 -1.39
C GLY A 49 6.85 11.95 -2.43
N SER A 50 5.92 11.07 -2.09
CA SER A 50 5.40 10.01 -2.96
C SER A 50 4.10 10.38 -3.68
N ASN A 51 3.90 9.87 -4.90
CA ASN A 51 2.68 10.10 -5.68
C ASN A 51 1.46 9.40 -5.03
N HIS A 52 0.51 10.18 -4.52
CA HIS A 52 -0.73 9.64 -3.96
C HIS A 52 -1.83 9.45 -5.03
N PHE A 53 -2.69 8.45 -4.83
CA PHE A 53 -3.86 8.18 -5.66
C PHE A 53 -5.02 7.69 -4.78
N VAL A 54 -6.18 8.34 -4.87
CA VAL A 54 -7.43 7.90 -4.24
C VAL A 54 -8.31 7.24 -5.30
N ILE A 55 -8.88 6.08 -4.99
CA ILE A 55 -9.87 5.40 -5.84
C ILE A 55 -11.02 4.86 -5.00
N ASN A 56 -12.25 5.03 -5.49
CA ASN A 56 -13.44 4.38 -4.92
C ASN A 56 -13.68 3.06 -5.66
N ILE A 57 -13.66 1.94 -4.94
CA ILE A 57 -13.80 0.59 -5.52
C ILE A 57 -15.25 0.14 -5.67
N SER A 58 -16.22 0.83 -5.04
CA SER A 58 -17.59 0.32 -4.85
C SER A 58 -18.36 0.08 -6.15
N SER A 59 -18.01 0.76 -7.25
CA SER A 59 -18.56 0.50 -8.58
C SER A 59 -18.16 -0.89 -9.12
N ALA A 60 -16.91 -1.30 -8.93
CA ALA A 60 -16.44 -2.64 -9.31
C ALA A 60 -17.06 -3.72 -8.41
N ILE A 61 -17.18 -3.47 -7.10
CA ILE A 61 -17.84 -4.41 -6.17
C ILE A 61 -19.31 -4.60 -6.56
N LYS A 62 -20.01 -3.51 -6.87
CA LYS A 62 -21.40 -3.55 -7.34
C LYS A 62 -21.52 -4.37 -8.63
N ALA A 63 -20.65 -4.15 -9.62
CA ALA A 63 -20.66 -4.92 -10.86
C ALA A 63 -20.45 -6.43 -10.63
N PHE A 64 -19.54 -6.84 -9.74
CA PHE A 64 -19.36 -8.25 -9.39
C PHE A 64 -20.60 -8.85 -8.70
N VAL A 65 -21.27 -8.09 -7.82
CA VAL A 65 -22.49 -8.53 -7.13
C VAL A 65 -23.69 -8.61 -8.08
N GLU A 66 -23.82 -7.68 -9.03
CA GLU A 66 -24.85 -7.70 -10.08
C GLU A 66 -24.68 -8.89 -11.03
N GLU A 67 -23.45 -9.23 -11.43
CA GLU A 67 -23.19 -10.40 -12.30
C GLU A 67 -23.40 -11.74 -11.58
N LEU A 68 -23.02 -11.81 -10.29
CA LEU A 68 -23.35 -12.94 -9.42
C LEU A 68 -24.87 -13.14 -9.33
N SER A 69 -25.61 -12.06 -9.09
CA SER A 69 -27.07 -12.08 -8.92
C SER A 69 -27.79 -12.63 -10.17
N LYS A 70 -27.38 -12.21 -11.38
CA LYS A 70 -27.89 -12.78 -12.65
C LYS A 70 -27.67 -14.29 -12.76
N SER A 71 -26.53 -14.77 -12.24
CA SER A 71 -26.14 -16.18 -12.28
C SER A 71 -26.80 -17.03 -11.17
N PHE A 72 -27.40 -16.38 -10.17
CA PHE A 72 -27.94 -16.98 -8.94
C PHE A 72 -29.46 -16.75 -8.82
N ASP A 73 -30.18 -16.71 -9.95
CA ASP A 73 -31.65 -16.50 -10.04
C ASP A 73 -32.14 -15.23 -9.30
N GLY A 74 -31.32 -14.17 -9.28
CA GLY A 74 -31.57 -12.91 -8.59
C GLY A 74 -31.17 -12.89 -7.10
N LYS A 75 -30.72 -14.02 -6.52
CA LYS A 75 -30.27 -14.06 -5.12
C LYS A 75 -28.99 -13.23 -4.96
N THR A 76 -29.09 -12.19 -4.14
CA THR A 76 -28.04 -11.18 -3.97
C THR A 76 -27.54 -11.18 -2.52
N PRO A 77 -26.22 -11.30 -2.26
CA PRO A 77 -25.67 -11.35 -0.91
C PRO A 77 -25.72 -9.99 -0.18
N SER A 78 -25.88 -10.01 1.14
CA SER A 78 -25.94 -8.84 2.02
C SER A 78 -24.86 -8.83 3.11
N PHE A 79 -24.40 -7.64 3.52
CA PHE A 79 -23.52 -7.45 4.69
C PHE A 79 -24.25 -7.76 6.01
N GLN A 80 -25.56 -7.58 6.03
CA GLN A 80 -26.47 -7.91 7.13
C GLN A 80 -27.14 -9.29 6.95
N GLY A 81 -26.75 -10.05 5.93
CA GLY A 81 -27.21 -11.42 5.67
C GLY A 81 -26.47 -12.46 6.50
N GLU A 82 -26.41 -13.71 6.01
CA GLU A 82 -25.66 -14.77 6.66
C GLU A 82 -24.15 -14.45 6.76
N LYS A 83 -23.48 -15.04 7.74
CA LYS A 83 -22.02 -14.91 7.94
C LYS A 83 -21.21 -15.22 6.66
N VAL A 84 -21.70 -16.13 5.81
CA VAL A 84 -21.07 -16.48 4.53
C VAL A 84 -21.21 -15.36 3.48
N GLU A 85 -22.34 -14.66 3.44
CA GLU A 85 -22.58 -13.54 2.51
C GLU A 85 -21.70 -12.34 2.87
N ASN A 86 -21.73 -11.94 4.14
CA ASN A 86 -20.93 -10.85 4.67
C ASN A 86 -19.43 -11.11 4.44
N LEU A 87 -18.93 -12.31 4.78
CA LEU A 87 -17.54 -12.69 4.54
C LEU A 87 -17.20 -12.73 3.04
N ALA A 88 -18.11 -13.17 2.17
CA ALA A 88 -17.90 -13.14 0.72
C ALA A 88 -17.76 -11.69 0.19
N LEU A 89 -18.61 -10.76 0.64
CA LEU A 89 -18.54 -9.34 0.27
C LEU A 89 -17.28 -8.65 0.78
N GLN A 90 -16.83 -8.96 2.00
CA GLN A 90 -15.53 -8.50 2.51
C GLN A 90 -14.37 -9.05 1.68
N ASN A 91 -14.41 -10.34 1.33
CA ASN A 91 -13.38 -10.97 0.50
C ASN A 91 -13.31 -10.39 -0.92
N VAL A 92 -14.45 -10.09 -1.55
CA VAL A 92 -14.48 -9.45 -2.89
C VAL A 92 -13.87 -8.05 -2.82
N GLN A 93 -14.22 -7.24 -1.82
CA GLN A 93 -13.57 -5.94 -1.57
C GLN A 93 -12.06 -6.04 -1.36
N ALA A 94 -11.59 -7.04 -0.62
CA ALA A 94 -10.17 -7.25 -0.35
C ALA A 94 -9.40 -7.60 -1.64
N ARG A 95 -9.94 -8.53 -2.45
CA ARG A 95 -9.34 -8.91 -3.75
C ARG A 95 -9.39 -7.81 -4.79
N SER A 96 -10.46 -7.01 -4.85
CA SER A 96 -10.54 -5.89 -5.79
C SER A 96 -9.47 -4.82 -5.54
N ARG A 97 -9.07 -4.59 -4.28
CA ARG A 97 -7.95 -3.69 -3.97
C ARG A 97 -6.61 -4.21 -4.54
N MET A 98 -6.37 -5.52 -4.54
CA MET A 98 -5.19 -6.13 -5.18
C MET A 98 -5.20 -5.94 -6.70
N VAL A 99 -6.36 -6.18 -7.36
CA VAL A 99 -6.51 -5.93 -8.80
C VAL A 99 -6.21 -4.47 -9.15
N TYR A 100 -6.73 -3.52 -8.37
CA TYR A 100 -6.40 -2.10 -8.56
C TYR A 100 -4.93 -1.79 -8.28
N ALA A 101 -4.30 -2.38 -7.26
CA ALA A 101 -2.88 -2.17 -6.96
C ALA A 101 -1.98 -2.56 -8.13
N TYR A 102 -2.23 -3.73 -8.76
CA TYR A 102 -1.49 -4.15 -9.96
C TYR A 102 -1.81 -3.29 -11.19
N LEU A 103 -3.06 -2.84 -11.38
CA LEU A 103 -3.40 -1.89 -12.44
C LEU A 103 -2.66 -0.55 -12.27
N PHE A 104 -2.58 0.00 -11.05
CA PHE A 104 -1.78 1.19 -10.78
C PHE A 104 -0.28 0.92 -11.00
N ALA A 105 0.24 -0.22 -10.55
CA ALA A 105 1.65 -0.57 -10.73
C ALA A 105 2.06 -0.63 -12.21
N GLN A 106 1.18 -1.12 -13.09
CA GLN A 106 1.42 -1.20 -14.53
C GLN A 106 1.13 0.12 -15.26
N LEU A 107 0.13 0.90 -14.84
CA LEU A 107 -0.38 2.07 -15.60
C LEU A 107 0.02 3.44 -15.04
N VAL A 108 0.53 3.56 -13.81
CA VAL A 108 1.05 4.85 -13.28
C VAL A 108 2.26 5.36 -14.09
N PRO A 109 3.26 4.52 -14.45
CA PRO A 109 4.34 4.96 -15.33
C PRO A 109 3.79 5.44 -16.68
N TRP A 110 2.91 4.67 -17.32
CA TRP A 110 2.25 5.04 -18.57
C TRP A 110 1.51 6.40 -18.48
N LYS A 111 0.71 6.62 -17.42
CA LYS A 111 0.03 7.90 -17.17
C LYS A 111 1.03 9.07 -17.05
N GLN A 112 2.19 8.81 -16.47
CA GLN A 112 3.29 9.78 -16.32
C GLN A 112 4.21 9.86 -17.55
N GLN A 113 3.86 9.24 -18.68
CA GLN A 113 4.67 9.16 -19.91
C GLN A 113 6.06 8.52 -19.69
N ARG A 114 6.14 7.58 -18.73
CA ARG A 114 7.32 6.80 -18.36
C ARG A 114 7.14 5.33 -18.74
N ASN A 115 8.13 4.72 -19.37
CA ASN A 115 8.09 3.28 -19.68
C ASN A 115 8.46 2.45 -18.44
N GLY A 116 7.94 1.22 -18.35
CA GLY A 116 8.21 0.29 -17.25
C GLY A 116 6.98 0.08 -16.36
N PHE A 117 7.21 -0.53 -15.19
CA PHE A 117 6.19 -0.86 -14.19
C PHE A 117 6.75 -0.60 -12.78
N LEU A 118 5.87 -0.49 -11.79
CA LEU A 118 6.22 -0.42 -10.37
C LEU A 118 6.12 -1.83 -9.75
N LEU A 119 6.84 -2.08 -8.66
CA LEU A 119 6.65 -3.28 -7.84
C LEU A 119 5.54 -3.04 -6.81
N VAL A 120 4.62 -3.98 -6.67
CA VAL A 120 3.59 -3.97 -5.62
C VAL A 120 4.24 -4.41 -4.30
N VAL A 121 4.08 -3.59 -3.26
CA VAL A 121 4.63 -3.85 -1.93
C VAL A 121 3.50 -4.22 -0.97
N GLY A 122 3.55 -5.45 -0.45
CA GLY A 122 2.60 -5.98 0.53
C GLY A 122 2.96 -5.57 1.96
N THR A 123 1.95 -5.59 2.84
CA THR A 123 2.02 -5.06 4.21
C THR A 123 1.53 -6.02 5.30
N ALA A 124 1.30 -7.30 4.98
CA ALA A 124 0.97 -8.31 5.98
C ALA A 124 2.15 -8.54 6.94
N ASN A 125 1.89 -8.62 8.25
CA ASN A 125 2.92 -8.90 9.26
C ASN A 125 3.01 -10.40 9.60
N VAL A 126 4.06 -10.80 10.35
CA VAL A 126 4.35 -12.22 10.61
C VAL A 126 3.26 -12.89 11.45
N ASP A 127 2.62 -12.15 12.37
CA ASP A 127 1.55 -12.68 13.23
C ASP A 127 0.30 -13.02 12.42
N GLU A 128 -0.09 -12.15 11.49
CA GLU A 128 -1.20 -12.37 10.55
C GLU A 128 -0.90 -13.50 9.56
N ALA A 129 0.34 -13.56 9.06
CA ALA A 129 0.79 -14.62 8.15
C ALA A 129 0.75 -16.01 8.82
N ILE A 130 1.30 -16.15 10.03
CA ILE A 130 1.29 -17.41 10.81
C ILE A 130 -0.14 -17.83 11.19
N ARG A 131 -1.03 -16.87 11.46
CA ARG A 131 -2.45 -17.15 11.76
C ARG A 131 -3.31 -17.46 10.54
N GLY A 132 -2.84 -17.17 9.33
CA GLY A 132 -3.68 -17.17 8.13
C GLY A 132 -4.77 -16.08 8.14
N TYR A 133 -4.57 -15.00 8.90
CA TYR A 133 -5.56 -13.94 9.12
C TYR A 133 -5.48 -12.87 8.02
N PHE A 134 -5.78 -13.27 6.79
CA PHE A 134 -5.82 -12.41 5.60
C PHE A 134 -6.74 -13.03 4.53
N THR A 135 -7.24 -12.24 3.57
CA THR A 135 -8.02 -12.82 2.46
C THR A 135 -7.06 -13.39 1.43
N LYS A 136 -7.18 -14.69 1.10
CA LYS A 136 -6.35 -15.26 0.01
C LYS A 136 -6.54 -14.48 -1.29
N TYR A 137 -5.44 -13.93 -1.79
CA TYR A 137 -5.32 -13.04 -2.97
C TYR A 137 -5.91 -11.61 -2.80
N ASP A 138 -5.94 -11.06 -1.58
CA ASP A 138 -5.97 -9.60 -1.37
C ASP A 138 -4.57 -8.97 -1.46
N CYS A 139 -4.38 -7.75 -0.95
CA CYS A 139 -3.10 -7.03 -0.96
C CYS A 139 -1.99 -7.68 -0.10
N SER A 140 -2.25 -8.80 0.57
CA SER A 140 -1.20 -9.70 1.08
C SER A 140 -0.44 -10.40 -0.04
N ALA A 141 -1.06 -10.59 -1.21
CA ALA A 141 -0.42 -11.03 -2.44
C ALA A 141 0.17 -9.82 -3.19
N ALA A 142 1.50 -9.73 -3.15
CA ALA A 142 2.30 -8.64 -3.69
C ALA A 142 3.66 -9.18 -4.17
N ASP A 143 4.40 -8.39 -4.95
CA ASP A 143 5.70 -8.82 -5.51
C ASP A 143 6.78 -8.94 -4.42
N LEU A 144 6.71 -8.06 -3.42
CA LEU A 144 7.62 -8.03 -2.26
C LEU A 144 6.83 -7.68 -0.99
N ASN A 145 7.23 -8.24 0.16
CA ASN A 145 6.74 -7.81 1.47
C ASN A 145 7.93 -7.63 2.44
N PRO A 146 8.42 -6.40 2.65
CA PRO A 146 9.58 -6.13 3.50
C PRO A 146 9.28 -6.24 5.01
N ILE A 147 8.01 -6.41 5.42
CA ILE A 147 7.59 -6.49 6.83
C ILE A 147 6.99 -7.85 7.22
N GLY A 148 6.91 -8.81 6.28
CA GLY A 148 6.30 -10.13 6.50
C GLY A 148 6.99 -11.02 7.53
N GLY A 149 8.23 -10.69 7.93
CA GLY A 149 8.97 -11.35 9.01
C GLY A 149 8.98 -10.60 10.34
N ILE A 150 8.25 -9.48 10.48
CA ILE A 150 8.29 -8.59 11.66
C ILE A 150 6.98 -8.74 12.46
N SER A 151 7.08 -8.77 13.79
CA SER A 151 5.91 -8.82 14.68
C SER A 151 5.12 -7.51 14.66
N LYS A 152 3.83 -7.59 14.95
CA LYS A 152 2.92 -6.44 15.06
C LYS A 152 3.33 -5.49 16.20
N THR A 153 3.98 -6.01 17.24
CA THR A 153 4.56 -5.24 18.34
C THR A 153 5.80 -4.47 17.89
N ASP A 154 6.72 -5.14 17.21
CA ASP A 154 7.96 -4.52 16.71
C ASP A 154 7.68 -3.52 15.60
N LEU A 155 6.67 -3.77 14.76
CA LEU A 155 6.18 -2.78 13.80
C LEU A 155 5.67 -1.52 14.49
N LYS A 156 4.83 -1.62 15.53
CA LYS A 156 4.39 -0.43 16.29
C LYS A 156 5.59 0.33 16.91
N ASN A 157 6.54 -0.39 17.49
CA ASN A 157 7.74 0.20 18.08
C ASN A 157 8.63 0.90 17.03
N PHE A 158 8.85 0.25 15.88
CA PHE A 158 9.60 0.79 14.74
C PHE A 158 8.92 2.02 14.13
N ILE A 159 7.61 1.97 13.96
CA ILE A 159 6.80 3.07 13.41
C ILE A 159 6.89 4.29 14.36
N LEU A 160 6.75 4.12 15.67
CA LEU A 160 6.95 5.20 16.65
C LEU A 160 8.39 5.74 16.69
N TYR A 161 9.40 4.87 16.52
CA TYR A 161 10.81 5.28 16.39
C TYR A 161 11.04 6.09 15.10
N ALA A 162 10.50 5.64 13.96
CA ALA A 162 10.60 6.30 12.67
C ALA A 162 9.92 7.67 12.68
N GLY A 163 8.73 7.79 13.30
CA GLY A 163 8.03 9.06 13.50
C GLY A 163 8.91 10.10 14.19
N ARG A 164 9.62 9.71 15.27
CA ARG A 164 10.58 10.59 15.96
C ARG A 164 11.84 10.87 15.12
N LYS A 165 12.46 9.83 14.53
CA LYS A 165 13.74 9.95 13.81
C LYS A 165 13.62 10.81 12.54
N PHE A 166 12.53 10.64 11.79
CA PHE A 166 12.31 11.30 10.50
C PHE A 166 11.32 12.48 10.60
N LYS A 167 10.92 12.89 11.82
CA LYS A 167 9.98 14.00 12.09
C LYS A 167 8.62 13.85 11.39
N LEU A 168 8.15 12.61 11.24
CA LEU A 168 6.89 12.29 10.56
C LEU A 168 5.73 12.30 11.58
N GLU A 169 5.23 13.49 11.92
CA GLU A 169 4.24 13.67 13.00
C GLU A 169 2.94 12.87 12.78
N ALA A 170 2.47 12.80 11.52
CA ALA A 170 1.32 11.99 11.08
C ALA A 170 1.38 10.51 11.51
N VAL A 171 2.59 9.97 11.72
CA VAL A 171 2.79 8.58 12.14
C VAL A 171 2.23 8.33 13.54
N ARG A 172 2.15 9.35 14.39
CA ARG A 172 1.59 9.22 15.74
C ARG A 172 0.10 8.89 15.70
N GLU A 173 -0.67 9.66 14.94
CA GLU A 173 -2.12 9.50 14.78
C GLU A 173 -2.46 8.09 14.24
N ILE A 174 -1.67 7.60 13.27
CA ILE A 174 -1.82 6.25 12.69
C ILE A 174 -1.58 5.13 13.73
N VAL A 175 -0.74 5.34 14.74
CA VAL A 175 -0.47 4.34 15.80
C VAL A 175 -1.48 4.41 16.95
N GLU A 176 -1.99 5.60 17.25
CA GLU A 176 -2.99 5.86 18.30
C GLU A 176 -4.42 5.55 17.82
N ALA A 177 -4.67 5.49 16.51
CA ALA A 177 -5.95 5.10 15.92
C ALA A 177 -6.38 3.65 16.28
N PRO A 178 -7.70 3.39 16.44
CA PRO A 178 -8.20 2.05 16.71
C PRO A 178 -7.99 1.12 15.49
N PRO A 179 -7.44 -0.10 15.66
CA PRO A 179 -7.16 -1.00 14.54
C PRO A 179 -8.43 -1.70 14.04
N THR A 180 -9.19 -1.03 13.18
CA THR A 180 -10.40 -1.54 12.51
C THR A 180 -10.13 -1.99 11.08
N ALA A 181 -10.93 -2.92 10.58
CA ALA A 181 -10.96 -3.29 9.16
C ALA A 181 -12.26 -2.74 8.54
N GLU A 182 -12.18 -1.59 7.88
CA GLU A 182 -13.31 -0.90 7.25
C GLU A 182 -13.75 -1.61 5.95
N LEU A 183 -14.35 -2.79 6.13
CA LEU A 183 -14.89 -3.66 5.08
C LEU A 183 -16.42 -3.81 5.16
N GLN A 184 -17.06 -3.14 6.12
CA GLN A 184 -18.50 -3.06 6.29
C GLN A 184 -18.92 -1.58 6.34
N PRO A 185 -20.13 -1.21 5.87
CA PRO A 185 -20.76 0.04 6.28
C PRO A 185 -20.94 0.07 7.81
N LEU A 186 -20.74 1.24 8.41
CA LEU A 186 -21.08 1.54 9.80
C LEU A 186 -22.59 1.76 9.98
#